data_AF-A0A7R7VX01-F1
#
_entry.id   AF-A0A7R7VX01-F1
#
_cell.length_a   1.000
_cell.length_b   1.000
_cell.length_c   1.000
_cell.angle_alpha   90.00
_cell.angle_beta   90.00
_cell.angle_gamma   90.00
#
_symmetry.space_group_name_H-M   'P 1'
#
loop_
_entity.id
_entity.type
_entity.pdbx_description
1 polymer ?
#
loop_
_entity_poly.entity_id
_entity_poly.type
_entity_poly.pdbx_seq_one_letter_code
_entity_poly.pdbx_strand_id
1 'polypeptide(L)'
;MPNAHHFNLPLIPKFLLPPTVFRSRQSAGGDSPQPNDHELSKSEKYLDGHVSYLRCSRCAADVCLASQIVSKGFNGQHGRAYLVSLEPVASAISVSASSSPTVSLPNTILQKPVWRQLVTGGHTVSDMSCASCGSVLGWKYVAADEESQRYKVGKFILETKKITASSCWESPSRNIGSAAPFGTVNSGNSGAKTLGEDISFDSQDEDECEDLFAGIWNPDLAMRRRSRKPNHRSAVFGLG
;
A
#
# COMPACT_ATOMS: atom_id res chain seq x y z
N MET A 1 -46.33 -4.25 45.46
CA MET A 1 -45.09 -4.98 45.13
C MET A 1 -45.10 -5.30 43.64
N PRO A 2 -44.29 -4.62 42.81
CA PRO A 2 -44.20 -4.94 41.39
C PRO A 2 -43.02 -5.87 41.10
N ASN A 3 -43.30 -6.79 40.18
CA ASN A 3 -42.50 -7.92 39.73
C ASN A 3 -41.26 -7.43 38.94
N ALA A 4 -40.07 -7.92 39.29
CA ALA A 4 -38.82 -7.56 38.62
C ALA A 4 -38.66 -8.34 37.31
N HIS A 5 -38.54 -7.62 36.20
CA HIS A 5 -38.25 -8.17 34.88
C HIS A 5 -36.78 -8.59 34.77
N HIS A 6 -36.55 -9.88 34.52
CA HIS A 6 -35.24 -10.44 34.17
C HIS A 6 -34.81 -9.95 32.78
N PHE A 7 -33.77 -9.12 32.72
CA PHE A 7 -33.06 -8.82 31.48
C PHE A 7 -31.96 -9.86 31.25
N ASN A 8 -32.20 -10.77 30.30
CA ASN A 8 -31.18 -11.67 29.77
C ASN A 8 -30.27 -10.88 28.81
N LEU A 9 -29.04 -10.60 29.23
CA LEU A 9 -27.98 -10.09 28.36
C LEU A 9 -27.27 -11.27 27.68
N PRO A 10 -26.99 -11.22 26.36
CA PRO A 10 -26.32 -12.31 25.67
C PRO A 10 -24.85 -12.43 26.11
N LEU A 11 -24.43 -13.67 26.40
CA LEU A 11 -23.03 -14.04 26.62
C LEU A 11 -22.20 -13.70 25.37
N ILE A 12 -21.30 -12.74 25.50
CA ILE A 12 -20.26 -12.49 24.48
C ILE A 12 -19.14 -13.53 24.69
N PRO A 13 -18.73 -14.28 23.65
CA PRO A 13 -17.62 -15.23 23.72
C PRO A 13 -16.31 -14.54 24.15
N LYS A 14 -15.67 -15.06 25.21
CA LYS A 14 -14.48 -14.47 25.88
C LYS A 14 -13.18 -14.52 25.07
N PHE A 15 -13.22 -14.85 23.79
CA PHE A 15 -12.03 -15.00 22.93
C PHE A 15 -11.65 -13.70 22.19
N LEU A 16 -12.37 -12.60 22.43
CA LEU A 16 -12.12 -11.27 21.84
C LEU A 16 -11.65 -10.22 22.86
N LEU A 17 -10.89 -10.64 23.88
CA LEU A 17 -10.23 -9.72 24.80
C LEU A 17 -8.70 -9.85 24.64
N PRO A 18 -7.99 -8.75 24.32
CA PRO A 18 -6.52 -8.76 24.29
C PRO A 18 -5.99 -9.01 25.72
N PRO A 19 -4.92 -9.80 25.91
CA PRO A 19 -4.42 -10.10 27.24
C PRO A 19 -3.85 -8.83 27.88
N THR A 20 -4.58 -8.28 28.86
CA THR A 20 -4.06 -7.32 29.83
C THR A 20 -3.01 -8.02 30.68
N VAL A 21 -1.74 -7.90 30.30
CA VAL A 21 -0.60 -8.24 31.17
C VAL A 21 0.07 -6.95 31.61
N PHE A 22 -0.59 -6.22 32.51
CA PHE A 22 0.12 -5.32 33.42
C PHE A 22 0.33 -6.10 34.72
N ARG A 23 1.49 -6.74 34.86
CA ARG A 23 1.98 -7.23 36.15
C ARG A 23 3.32 -6.59 36.43
N SER A 24 3.28 -5.46 37.13
CA SER A 24 4.46 -4.85 37.75
C SER A 24 5.02 -5.84 38.78
N ARG A 25 6.24 -6.32 38.56
CA ARG A 25 7.04 -7.03 39.55
C ARG A 25 8.28 -6.18 39.81
N GLN A 26 8.29 -5.52 40.97
CA GLN A 26 9.49 -4.99 41.58
C GLN A 26 10.33 -6.16 42.10
N SER A 27 11.61 -6.19 41.78
CA SER A 27 12.65 -6.81 42.61
C SER A 27 14.03 -6.29 42.21
N ALA A 28 14.80 -5.89 43.22
CA ALA A 28 16.08 -5.23 43.16
C ALA A 28 17.28 -6.16 42.88
N GLY A 29 18.35 -5.56 42.34
CA GLY A 29 19.75 -5.85 42.68
C GLY A 29 20.53 -6.83 41.77
N GLY A 30 21.60 -6.33 41.13
CA GLY A 30 22.79 -7.14 40.77
C GLY A 30 23.42 -6.90 39.39
N ASP A 31 24.40 -5.97 39.36
CA ASP A 31 25.64 -5.87 38.54
C ASP A 31 25.70 -6.14 37.01
N SER A 32 26.02 -5.05 36.27
CA SER A 32 26.97 -4.82 35.13
C SER A 32 27.09 -5.80 33.93
N PRO A 33 27.53 -5.38 32.71
CA PRO A 33 28.01 -4.06 32.25
C PRO A 33 27.25 -3.47 31.03
N GLN A 34 27.36 -2.15 30.84
CA GLN A 34 26.84 -1.43 29.67
C GLN A 34 27.52 -1.84 28.34
N PRO A 35 26.77 -1.78 27.24
CA PRO A 35 27.25 -1.06 26.06
C PRO A 35 26.32 0.12 25.75
N ASN A 36 26.94 1.28 25.50
CA ASN A 36 26.29 2.39 24.83
C ASN A 36 26.09 1.99 23.37
N ASP A 37 24.86 1.94 22.90
CA ASP A 37 24.53 2.18 21.49
C ASP A 37 23.21 2.95 21.42
N HIS A 38 23.36 4.25 21.16
CA HIS A 38 22.34 5.02 20.47
C HIS A 38 22.19 4.43 19.07
N GLU A 39 20.97 4.05 18.66
CA GLU A 39 20.36 4.52 17.39
C GLU A 39 19.10 3.71 17.01
N LEU A 40 18.09 4.49 16.60
CA LEU A 40 16.97 4.15 15.72
C LEU A 40 16.21 2.83 15.99
N SER A 41 15.09 2.97 16.71
CA SER A 41 13.89 2.18 16.44
C SER A 41 13.32 2.54 15.06
N LYS A 42 14.04 2.13 14.00
CA LYS A 42 13.48 2.13 12.65
C LYS A 42 12.38 1.08 12.66
N SER A 43 11.13 1.53 12.78
CA SER A 43 9.97 0.66 12.56
C SER A 43 10.13 0.05 11.18
N GLU A 44 10.52 -1.22 11.13
CA GLU A 44 10.55 -2.00 9.91
C GLU A 44 9.13 -1.99 9.35
N LYS A 45 8.93 -1.23 8.27
CA LYS A 45 7.64 -1.17 7.60
C LYS A 45 7.42 -2.52 6.94
N TYR A 46 6.68 -3.36 7.63
CA TYR A 46 6.32 -4.71 7.20
C TYR A 46 5.51 -4.74 5.88
N LEU A 47 5.09 -3.57 5.39
CA LEU A 47 4.37 -3.36 4.13
C LEU A 47 5.23 -2.50 3.18
N ASP A 48 6.45 -2.97 2.86
CA ASP A 48 7.29 -2.35 1.84
C ASP A 48 6.74 -2.71 0.45
N GLY A 49 6.42 -1.70 -0.37
CA GLY A 49 6.00 -1.88 -1.77
C GLY A 49 4.54 -1.55 -2.12
N HIS A 50 3.62 -1.35 -1.16
CA HIS A 50 2.25 -0.99 -1.50
C HIS A 50 2.10 0.52 -1.75
N VAL A 51 2.14 0.92 -3.03
CA VAL A 51 1.93 2.31 -3.45
C VAL A 51 0.48 2.49 -3.88
N SER A 52 -0.22 3.41 -3.22
CA SER A 52 -1.57 3.81 -3.60
C SER A 52 -1.58 5.19 -4.22
N TYR A 53 -2.24 5.31 -5.38
CA TYR A 53 -2.41 6.54 -6.13
C TYR A 53 -3.84 7.06 -5.99
N LEU A 54 -4.00 8.37 -6.00
CA LEU A 54 -5.27 9.05 -6.20
C LEU A 54 -5.36 9.48 -7.66
N ARG A 55 -6.42 9.04 -8.32
CA ARG A 55 -6.69 9.25 -9.74
C ARG A 55 -7.93 10.08 -9.95
N CYS A 56 -8.01 10.82 -11.06
CA CYS A 56 -9.25 11.46 -11.47
C CYS A 56 -10.33 10.42 -11.74
N SER A 57 -11.52 10.58 -11.16
CA SER A 57 -12.66 9.66 -11.36
C SER A 57 -13.16 9.58 -12.80
N ARG A 58 -12.94 10.62 -13.63
CA ARG A 58 -13.47 10.68 -15.01
C ARG A 58 -12.52 10.09 -16.06
N CYS A 59 -11.22 10.29 -15.90
CA CYS A 59 -10.22 9.90 -16.91
C CYS A 59 -9.05 9.08 -16.36
N ALA A 60 -9.12 8.69 -15.08
CA ALA A 60 -8.11 7.90 -14.38
C ALA A 60 -6.69 8.51 -14.33
N ALA A 61 -6.51 9.78 -14.70
CA ALA A 61 -5.21 10.45 -14.63
C ALA A 61 -4.71 10.52 -13.17
N ASP A 62 -3.45 10.15 -12.94
CA ASP A 62 -2.82 10.20 -11.61
C ASP A 62 -2.67 11.65 -11.13
N VAL A 63 -3.12 11.93 -9.90
CA VAL A 63 -3.14 13.28 -9.31
C VAL A 63 -2.15 13.39 -8.16
N CYS A 64 -2.07 12.38 -7.29
CA CYS A 64 -1.14 12.35 -6.16
C CYS A 64 -1.01 10.95 -5.57
N LEU A 65 -0.09 10.78 -4.64
CA LEU A 65 -0.01 9.58 -3.83
C LEU A 65 -0.98 9.66 -2.65
N ALA A 66 -1.53 8.52 -2.23
CA ALA A 66 -2.33 8.45 -1.00
C ALA A 66 -1.50 8.78 0.26
N SER A 67 -0.19 8.58 0.20
CA SER A 67 0.75 8.97 1.27
C SER A 67 0.87 10.49 1.46
N GLN A 68 0.49 11.28 0.46
CA GLN A 68 0.48 12.74 0.54
C GLN A 68 -0.77 13.28 1.29
N ILE A 69 -1.72 12.41 1.65
CA ILE A 69 -2.90 12.78 2.44
C ILE A 69 -2.47 13.10 3.88
N VAL A 70 -2.62 14.37 4.26
CA VAL A 70 -2.39 14.86 5.62
C VAL A 70 -3.60 14.61 6.51
N SER A 71 -4.81 14.78 5.98
CA SER A 71 -6.04 14.58 6.75
C SER A 71 -7.22 14.19 5.86
N LYS A 72 -8.06 13.28 6.38
CA LYS A 72 -9.30 12.83 5.75
C LYS A 72 -10.56 13.50 6.32
N GLY A 73 -10.40 14.42 7.28
CA GLY A 73 -11.50 15.04 8.03
C GLY A 73 -12.08 16.31 7.40
N PHE A 74 -11.74 16.59 6.14
CA PHE A 74 -12.20 17.80 5.45
C PHE A 74 -13.49 17.53 4.67
N ASN A 75 -14.23 18.61 4.41
CA ASN A 75 -15.42 18.58 3.57
C ASN A 75 -15.24 19.59 2.42
N GLY A 76 -15.57 19.15 1.22
CA GLY A 76 -15.67 19.97 0.02
C GLY A 76 -17.11 20.35 -0.30
N GLN A 77 -17.35 20.85 -1.52
CA GLN A 77 -18.69 21.17 -2.01
C GLN A 77 -19.52 19.89 -2.21
N HIS A 78 -18.86 18.80 -2.60
CA HIS A 78 -19.52 17.54 -2.93
C HIS A 78 -19.49 16.50 -1.79
N GLY A 79 -19.13 16.87 -0.56
CA GLY A 79 -19.09 15.98 0.60
C GLY A 79 -17.67 15.81 1.15
N ARG A 80 -17.24 14.59 1.46
CA ARG A 80 -15.91 14.33 2.03
C ARG A 80 -14.77 14.76 1.09
N ALA A 81 -13.70 15.25 1.69
CA ALA A 81 -12.50 15.66 0.99
C ALA A 81 -11.23 15.35 1.78
N TYR A 82 -10.11 15.28 1.08
CA TYR A 82 -8.79 15.05 1.62
C TYR A 82 -7.96 16.33 1.57
N LEU A 83 -7.23 16.60 2.66
CA LEU A 83 -6.17 17.60 2.69
C LEU A 83 -4.88 16.92 2.27
N VAL A 84 -4.25 17.40 1.21
CA VAL A 84 -3.04 16.83 0.60
C VAL A 84 -1.91 17.85 0.61
N SER A 85 -0.70 17.40 0.97
CA SER A 85 0.53 18.19 0.91
C SER A 85 1.42 17.71 -0.23
N LEU A 86 2.10 18.62 -0.93
CA LEU A 86 3.07 18.24 -1.97
C LEU A 86 4.33 17.59 -1.38
N GLU A 87 4.68 18.00 -0.17
CA GLU A 87 5.84 17.44 0.52
C GLU A 87 5.51 16.00 0.96
N PRO A 88 6.29 15.00 0.54
CA PRO A 88 6.09 13.63 0.99
C PRO A 88 6.23 13.61 2.51
N VAL A 89 5.15 13.30 3.21
CA VAL A 89 5.14 13.16 4.67
C VAL A 89 6.02 11.95 5.00
N ALA A 90 7.29 12.23 5.29
CA ALA A 90 8.36 11.33 5.73
C ALA A 90 8.09 9.82 5.57
N SER A 91 8.48 9.29 4.41
CA SER A 91 8.86 7.88 4.25
C SER A 91 9.95 7.85 3.20
N ALA A 92 11.19 7.69 3.65
CA ALA A 92 12.41 7.67 2.85
C ALA A 92 12.29 6.73 1.64
N ILE A 93 11.95 7.29 0.47
CA ILE A 93 12.19 6.67 -0.82
C ILE A 93 12.71 7.80 -1.70
N SER A 94 14.01 7.80 -1.92
CA SER A 94 14.65 8.54 -2.99
C SER A 94 14.21 7.94 -4.32
N VAL A 95 12.98 8.22 -4.75
CA VAL A 95 12.70 8.20 -6.18
C VAL A 95 13.12 9.58 -6.66
N SER A 96 14.15 9.59 -7.49
CA SER A 96 14.72 10.76 -8.14
C SER A 96 13.61 11.69 -8.62
N ALA A 97 13.31 12.73 -7.83
CA ALA A 97 12.43 13.82 -8.24
C ALA A 97 13.20 14.70 -9.23
N SER A 98 13.57 14.13 -10.37
CA SER A 98 14.17 14.84 -11.49
C SER A 98 13.06 15.47 -12.32
N SER A 99 12.37 16.48 -11.79
CA SER A 99 11.68 17.48 -12.59
C SER A 99 11.03 18.51 -11.67
N SER A 100 11.55 19.74 -11.72
CA SER A 100 10.91 21.03 -11.37
C SER A 100 10.05 21.08 -10.10
N PRO A 101 10.32 21.99 -9.14
CA PRO A 101 9.41 22.26 -8.02
C PRO A 101 8.14 22.94 -8.58
N THR A 102 7.28 22.14 -9.20
CA THR A 102 5.98 22.57 -9.67
C THR A 102 5.12 22.76 -8.43
N VAL A 103 4.67 23.99 -8.22
CA VAL A 103 3.86 24.44 -7.07
C VAL A 103 2.44 23.81 -7.08
N SER A 104 2.20 22.79 -7.92
CA SER A 104 0.92 22.17 -8.27
C SER A 104 1.04 20.64 -8.35
N LEU A 105 -0.08 19.95 -8.15
CA LEU A 105 -0.15 18.49 -8.32
C LEU A 105 0.04 18.06 -9.78
N PRO A 106 0.61 16.88 -10.06
CA PRO A 106 0.74 16.37 -11.42
C PRO A 106 -0.63 16.21 -12.09
N ASN A 107 -0.67 16.36 -13.41
CA ASN A 107 -1.89 16.28 -14.23
C ASN A 107 -3.03 17.21 -13.75
N THR A 108 -2.69 18.33 -13.10
CA THR A 108 -3.66 19.35 -12.68
C THR A 108 -3.29 20.75 -13.19
N ILE A 109 -4.33 21.57 -13.38
CA ILE A 109 -4.22 22.98 -13.74
C ILE A 109 -4.87 23.80 -12.62
N LEU A 110 -4.09 24.73 -12.06
CA LEU A 110 -4.57 25.70 -11.08
C LEU A 110 -5.15 26.91 -11.79
N GLN A 111 -6.34 27.33 -11.35
CA GLN A 111 -7.02 28.50 -11.85
C GLN A 111 -6.57 29.78 -11.12
N LYS A 112 -7.07 30.93 -11.58
CA LYS A 112 -6.78 32.21 -10.93
C LYS A 112 -7.19 32.15 -9.44
N PRO A 113 -6.33 32.58 -8.51
CA PRO A 113 -6.69 32.68 -7.10
C PRO A 113 -7.86 33.66 -6.89
N VAL A 114 -8.83 33.25 -6.08
CA VAL A 114 -10.04 34.02 -5.75
C VAL A 114 -10.23 33.99 -4.23
N TRP A 115 -10.53 35.15 -3.65
CA TRP A 115 -10.88 35.26 -2.24
C TRP A 115 -12.29 34.68 -1.99
N ARG A 116 -12.44 33.89 -0.93
CA ARG A 116 -13.70 33.26 -0.50
C ARG A 116 -13.83 33.29 1.02
N GLN A 117 -15.03 33.59 1.51
CA GLN A 117 -15.39 33.39 2.91
C GLN A 117 -15.76 31.92 3.13
N LEU A 118 -14.99 31.21 3.95
CA LEU A 118 -15.27 29.83 4.36
C LEU A 118 -15.73 29.80 5.81
N VAL A 119 -16.23 28.64 6.27
CA VAL A 119 -16.67 28.45 7.67
C VAL A 119 -15.55 28.79 8.68
N THR A 120 -14.30 28.59 8.29
CA THR A 120 -13.12 28.87 9.12
C THR A 120 -12.50 30.25 8.86
N GLY A 121 -13.23 31.20 8.25
CA GLY A 121 -12.74 32.55 7.96
C GLY A 121 -12.38 32.80 6.49
N GLY A 122 -11.81 33.98 6.21
CA GLY A 122 -11.42 34.43 4.87
C GLY A 122 -10.18 33.73 4.33
N HIS A 123 -10.28 33.20 3.09
CA HIS A 123 -9.20 32.47 2.43
C HIS A 123 -9.10 32.88 0.95
N THR A 124 -7.87 33.01 0.45
CA THR A 124 -7.63 33.04 -0.99
C THR A 124 -7.39 31.61 -1.47
N VAL A 125 -8.25 31.11 -2.35
CA VAL A 125 -8.18 29.74 -2.89
C VAL A 125 -8.10 29.75 -4.41
N SER A 126 -7.46 28.72 -4.96
CA SER A 126 -7.36 28.52 -6.42
C SER A 126 -7.99 27.18 -6.76
N ASP A 127 -9.02 27.19 -7.62
CA ASP A 127 -9.65 25.96 -8.06
C ASP A 127 -8.67 25.13 -8.90
N MET A 128 -8.80 23.82 -8.79
CA MET A 128 -7.92 22.86 -9.41
C MET A 128 -8.71 21.91 -10.30
N SER A 129 -8.32 21.86 -11.57
CA SER A 129 -8.95 21.02 -12.58
C SER A 129 -7.98 19.96 -13.11
N CYS A 130 -8.51 18.82 -13.52
CA CYS A 130 -7.72 17.79 -14.19
C CYS A 130 -7.25 18.31 -15.56
N ALA A 131 -5.96 18.23 -15.84
CA ALA A 131 -5.38 18.67 -17.11
C ALA A 131 -5.90 17.85 -18.31
N SER A 132 -6.24 16.57 -18.09
CA SER A 132 -6.66 15.66 -19.16
C SER A 132 -8.13 15.79 -19.54
N CYS A 133 -9.03 16.00 -18.57
CA CYS A 133 -10.49 16.02 -18.82
C CYS A 133 -11.20 17.32 -18.40
N GLY A 134 -10.48 18.28 -17.82
CA GLY A 134 -11.02 19.57 -17.37
C GLY A 134 -11.91 19.50 -16.13
N SER A 135 -12.16 18.32 -15.56
CA SER A 135 -13.01 18.19 -14.38
C SER A 135 -12.40 18.87 -13.17
N VAL A 136 -13.18 19.69 -12.45
CA VAL A 136 -12.77 20.26 -11.16
C VAL A 136 -12.65 19.15 -10.14
N LEU A 137 -11.47 19.01 -9.54
CA LEU A 137 -11.13 18.00 -8.54
C LEU A 137 -11.16 18.55 -7.11
N GLY A 138 -11.01 19.86 -6.97
CA GLY A 138 -10.99 20.57 -5.69
C GLY A 138 -10.29 21.91 -5.81
N TRP A 139 -9.51 22.32 -4.79
CA TRP A 139 -8.86 23.64 -4.74
C TRP A 139 -7.59 23.63 -3.88
N LYS A 140 -6.74 24.64 -4.06
CA LYS A 140 -5.55 24.91 -3.25
C LYS A 140 -5.77 26.13 -2.36
N TYR A 141 -5.31 26.07 -1.12
CA TYR A 141 -5.19 27.26 -0.27
C TYR A 141 -3.95 28.07 -0.65
N VAL A 142 -4.16 29.30 -1.11
CA VAL A 142 -3.08 30.22 -1.51
C VAL A 142 -2.70 31.15 -0.36
N ALA A 143 -3.69 31.67 0.36
CA ALA A 143 -3.50 32.49 1.56
C ALA A 143 -4.68 32.32 2.53
N ALA A 144 -4.45 32.60 3.80
CA ALA A 144 -5.46 32.64 4.85
C ALA A 144 -5.27 33.93 5.66
N ASP A 145 -6.39 34.59 6.00
CA ASP A 145 -6.37 35.87 6.72
C ASP A 145 -6.05 35.64 8.21
N GLU A 146 -6.49 34.52 8.77
CA GLU A 146 -6.23 34.13 10.15
C GLU A 146 -4.96 33.29 10.30
N GLU A 147 -4.11 33.64 11.28
CA GLU A 147 -2.89 32.90 11.58
C GLU A 147 -3.18 31.42 11.92
N SER A 148 -4.28 31.17 12.65
CA SER A 148 -4.73 29.83 13.05
C SER A 148 -5.02 28.89 11.87
N GLN A 149 -5.26 29.44 10.68
CA GLN A 149 -5.62 28.69 9.48
C GLN A 149 -4.43 28.51 8.50
N ARG A 150 -3.29 29.14 8.77
CA ARG A 150 -2.12 29.12 7.87
C ARG A 150 -1.54 27.74 7.65
N TYR A 151 -1.79 26.79 8.56
CA TYR A 151 -1.40 25.39 8.35
C TYR A 151 -2.03 24.78 7.08
N LYS A 152 -3.12 25.36 6.54
CA LYS A 152 -3.74 24.91 5.28
C LYS A 152 -3.07 25.49 4.04
N VAL A 153 -2.38 26.63 4.16
CA VAL A 153 -1.75 27.33 3.03
C VAL A 153 -0.73 26.42 2.35
N GLY A 154 -0.74 26.42 1.01
CA GLY A 154 0.09 25.54 0.19
C GLY A 154 -0.47 24.13 -0.01
N LYS A 155 -1.49 23.72 0.76
CA LYS A 155 -2.12 22.40 0.67
C LYS A 155 -3.36 22.41 -0.22
N PHE A 156 -3.76 21.21 -0.63
CA PHE A 156 -4.83 20.97 -1.58
C PHE A 156 -5.99 20.27 -0.90
N ILE A 157 -7.21 20.68 -1.23
CA ILE A 157 -8.42 19.93 -0.96
C ILE A 157 -8.77 19.15 -2.22
N LEU A 158 -8.85 17.83 -2.08
CA LEU A 158 -9.34 16.93 -3.12
C LEU A 158 -10.64 16.29 -2.70
N GLU A 159 -11.70 16.47 -3.50
CA GLU A 159 -13.00 15.93 -3.17
C GLU A 159 -13.09 14.44 -3.51
N THR A 160 -13.49 13.62 -2.54
CA THR A 160 -13.51 12.16 -2.69
C THR A 160 -14.46 11.69 -3.79
N LYS A 161 -15.53 12.45 -4.10
CA LYS A 161 -16.42 12.13 -5.23
C LYS A 161 -15.80 12.36 -6.61
N LYS A 162 -14.70 13.12 -6.70
CA LYS A 162 -14.03 13.46 -7.96
C LYS A 162 -12.75 12.66 -8.19
N ILE A 163 -12.31 11.89 -7.20
CA ILE A 163 -11.10 11.07 -7.26
C ILE A 163 -11.38 9.61 -6.88
N THR A 164 -10.55 8.69 -7.37
CA THR A 164 -10.60 7.26 -7.06
C THR A 164 -9.23 6.81 -6.57
N ALA A 165 -9.18 6.01 -5.51
CA ALA A 165 -7.94 5.41 -5.05
C ALA A 165 -7.65 4.12 -5.84
N SER A 166 -6.40 3.95 -6.28
CA SER A 166 -5.92 2.73 -6.92
C SER A 166 -4.68 2.21 -6.22
N SER A 167 -4.72 0.94 -5.81
CA SER A 167 -3.62 0.23 -5.18
C SER A 167 -2.79 -0.53 -6.22
N CYS A 168 -1.46 -0.39 -6.15
CA CYS A 168 -0.53 -1.31 -6.80
C CYS A 168 0.03 -2.25 -5.72
N TRP A 169 -0.26 -3.54 -5.86
CA TRP A 169 0.24 -4.59 -4.96
C TRP A 169 1.55 -5.21 -5.45
N GLU A 170 2.03 -4.77 -6.62
CA GLU A 170 3.24 -5.28 -7.22
C GLU A 170 4.45 -4.59 -6.58
N SER A 171 5.28 -5.37 -5.90
CA SER A 171 6.59 -4.93 -5.47
C SER A 171 7.35 -4.49 -6.72
N PRO A 172 7.96 -3.29 -6.75
CA PRO A 172 8.87 -2.96 -7.83
C PRO A 172 10.04 -3.93 -7.72
N SER A 173 9.99 -5.01 -8.52
CA SER A 173 11.12 -5.88 -8.77
C SER A 173 12.28 -4.97 -9.14
N ARG A 174 13.21 -4.80 -8.19
CA ARG A 174 14.43 -4.03 -8.43
C ARG A 174 15.04 -4.66 -9.67
N ASN A 175 15.08 -3.87 -10.74
CA ASN A 175 15.60 -4.27 -12.03
C ASN A 175 17.10 -4.57 -11.85
N ILE A 176 17.44 -5.79 -11.39
CA ILE A 176 18.67 -6.46 -11.76
C ILE A 176 18.44 -6.79 -13.23
N GLY A 177 19.22 -6.12 -14.09
CA GLY A 177 18.89 -5.93 -15.49
C GLY A 177 18.54 -7.20 -16.24
N SER A 178 17.53 -7.11 -17.09
CA SER A 178 17.56 -7.75 -18.40
C SER A 178 16.55 -7.07 -19.32
N ALA A 179 17.10 -6.31 -20.26
CA ALA A 179 16.42 -6.09 -21.51
C ALA A 179 16.25 -7.45 -22.20
N ALA A 180 15.01 -7.86 -22.42
CA ALA A 180 14.71 -8.83 -23.46
C ALA A 180 13.47 -8.32 -24.21
N PRO A 181 13.63 -7.88 -25.47
CA PRO A 181 12.48 -7.68 -26.33
C PRO A 181 11.94 -9.04 -26.75
N PHE A 182 10.62 -9.10 -26.81
CA PHE A 182 9.82 -10.06 -27.54
C PHE A 182 10.51 -10.61 -28.81
N GLY A 183 10.69 -11.93 -28.89
CA GLY A 183 11.25 -12.60 -30.06
C GLY A 183 11.23 -14.13 -29.96
N THR A 184 10.26 -14.74 -30.62
CA THR A 184 10.16 -16.18 -30.95
C THR A 184 11.38 -16.64 -31.77
N VAL A 185 11.95 -17.84 -31.49
CA VAL A 185 12.32 -18.89 -32.49
C VAL A 185 12.80 -20.21 -31.84
N ASN A 186 12.59 -21.29 -32.60
CA ASN A 186 12.72 -22.73 -32.32
C ASN A 186 14.10 -23.32 -31.99
N SER A 187 14.03 -24.52 -31.36
CA SER A 187 14.81 -25.77 -31.51
C SER A 187 16.33 -25.75 -31.75
N GLY A 188 17.07 -26.44 -30.87
CA GLY A 188 18.41 -26.93 -31.17
C GLY A 188 19.18 -27.43 -29.95
N ASN A 189 19.48 -28.73 -29.94
CA ASN A 189 20.14 -29.54 -28.92
C ASN A 189 21.66 -29.25 -28.75
N SER A 190 22.18 -29.16 -27.50
CA SER A 190 23.40 -29.83 -26.99
C SER A 190 23.93 -29.18 -25.69
N GLY A 191 24.17 -30.01 -24.67
CA GLY A 191 24.33 -29.59 -23.27
C GLY A 191 25.70 -29.10 -22.80
N ALA A 192 25.71 -28.51 -21.59
CA ALA A 192 26.42 -29.01 -20.40
C ALA A 192 26.31 -28.00 -19.24
N LYS A 193 25.64 -28.45 -18.15
CA LYS A 193 25.88 -28.26 -16.69
C LYS A 193 26.56 -26.95 -16.24
N THR A 194 26.07 -26.18 -15.26
CA THR A 194 25.17 -26.46 -14.13
C THR A 194 24.71 -25.09 -13.62
N LEU A 195 23.45 -24.73 -13.90
CA LEU A 195 22.76 -23.66 -13.19
C LEU A 195 21.87 -24.33 -12.15
N GLY A 196 21.90 -23.83 -10.91
CA GLY A 196 20.95 -24.24 -9.88
C GLY A 196 19.55 -23.99 -10.41
N GLU A 197 18.90 -25.07 -10.83
CA GLU A 197 17.50 -25.08 -11.23
C GLU A 197 16.72 -24.76 -9.94
N ASP A 198 16.19 -23.55 -9.85
CA ASP A 198 15.37 -23.12 -8.70
C ASP A 198 14.12 -24.00 -8.69
N ILE A 199 14.07 -24.96 -7.76
CA ILE A 199 13.02 -25.97 -7.70
C ILE A 199 11.73 -25.25 -7.30
N SER A 200 10.89 -25.00 -8.29
CA SER A 200 9.62 -24.29 -8.11
C SER A 200 8.53 -25.25 -7.61
N PHE A 201 7.69 -24.72 -6.71
CA PHE A 201 6.48 -25.36 -6.21
C PHE A 201 5.51 -25.69 -7.35
N ASP A 202 5.14 -26.97 -7.49
CA ASP A 202 4.18 -27.39 -8.49
C ASP A 202 2.77 -27.37 -7.92
N SER A 203 2.00 -26.31 -8.24
CA SER A 203 0.62 -26.16 -7.80
C SER A 203 -0.36 -27.24 -8.33
N GLN A 204 0.07 -28.07 -9.28
CA GLN A 204 -0.74 -29.19 -9.77
C GLN A 204 -0.49 -30.50 -9.01
N ASP A 205 0.55 -30.57 -8.17
CA ASP A 205 0.81 -31.74 -7.31
C ASP A 205 0.09 -31.56 -5.95
N GLU A 206 -0.91 -32.38 -5.70
CA GLU A 206 -1.71 -32.32 -4.47
C GLU A 206 -0.87 -32.58 -3.20
N ASP A 207 0.17 -33.42 -3.29
CA ASP A 207 1.05 -33.71 -2.15
C ASP A 207 1.98 -32.52 -1.84
N GLU A 208 2.43 -31.78 -2.86
CA GLU A 208 3.16 -30.53 -2.66
C GLU A 208 2.25 -29.46 -2.03
N CYS A 209 1.00 -29.36 -2.47
CA CYS A 209 0.02 -28.45 -1.90
C CYS A 209 -0.24 -28.71 -0.41
N GLU A 210 -0.42 -29.97 -0.02
CA GLU A 210 -0.60 -30.36 1.38
C GLU A 210 0.64 -30.03 2.24
N ASP A 211 1.85 -30.31 1.74
CA ASP A 211 3.09 -30.00 2.44
C ASP A 211 3.27 -28.48 2.67
N LEU A 212 2.83 -27.65 1.71
CA LEU A 212 2.92 -26.19 1.83
C LEU A 212 1.97 -25.66 2.90
N PHE A 213 0.74 -26.17 2.94
CA PHE A 213 -0.22 -25.84 4.00
C PHE A 213 0.21 -26.34 5.38
N ALA A 214 0.93 -27.46 5.44
CA ALA A 214 1.48 -28.01 6.67
C ALA A 214 2.80 -27.33 7.12
N GLY A 215 3.40 -26.48 6.28
CA GLY A 215 4.68 -25.82 6.55
C GLY A 215 5.90 -26.74 6.48
N ILE A 216 5.77 -27.89 5.82
CA ILE A 216 6.79 -28.94 5.71
C ILE A 216 7.40 -28.97 4.30
N TRP A 217 6.81 -28.24 3.34
CA TRP A 217 7.31 -28.20 1.97
C TRP A 217 8.75 -27.69 1.89
N ASN A 218 9.60 -28.46 1.20
CA ASN A 218 10.96 -28.07 0.88
C ASN A 218 11.32 -28.63 -0.52
N PRO A 219 12.06 -27.86 -1.34
CA PRO A 219 12.52 -28.27 -2.66
C PRO A 219 13.17 -29.67 -2.73
N ASP A 220 13.93 -30.08 -1.72
CA ASP A 220 14.56 -31.41 -1.69
C ASP A 220 13.54 -32.55 -1.54
N LEU A 221 12.47 -32.33 -0.78
CA LEU A 221 11.39 -33.31 -0.60
C LEU A 221 10.55 -33.43 -1.86
N ALA A 222 10.23 -32.31 -2.50
CA ALA A 222 9.52 -32.27 -3.78
C ALA A 222 10.29 -33.05 -4.87
N MET A 223 11.60 -32.82 -5.00
CA MET A 223 12.44 -33.53 -5.97
C MET A 223 12.50 -35.05 -5.70
N ARG A 224 12.58 -35.45 -4.43
CA ARG A 224 12.54 -36.87 -4.03
C ARG A 224 11.20 -37.53 -4.32
N ARG A 225 10.08 -36.80 -4.28
CA ARG A 225 8.76 -37.33 -4.64
C ARG A 225 8.57 -37.41 -6.15
N ARG A 226 8.97 -36.37 -6.90
CA ARG A 226 8.92 -36.36 -8.38
C ARG A 226 9.76 -37.48 -8.99
N SER A 227 10.91 -37.80 -8.40
CA SER A 227 11.77 -38.91 -8.83
C SER A 227 11.20 -40.32 -8.52
N ARG A 228 10.15 -40.43 -7.69
CA ARG A 228 9.50 -41.69 -7.34
C ARG A 228 8.21 -41.97 -8.10
N LYS A 229 7.63 -40.99 -8.81
CA LYS A 229 6.44 -41.18 -9.66
C LYS A 229 6.89 -41.69 -11.05
N PRO A 230 6.70 -42.97 -11.42
CA PRO A 230 6.92 -43.42 -12.79
C PRO A 230 5.87 -42.77 -13.71
N ASN A 231 6.32 -42.24 -14.85
CA ASN A 231 5.49 -41.58 -15.86
C ASN A 231 4.24 -42.40 -16.21
N HIS A 232 3.06 -41.99 -15.74
CA HIS A 232 1.80 -42.48 -16.29
C HIS A 232 1.51 -41.72 -17.60
N ARG A 233 2.25 -42.06 -18.67
CA ARG A 233 1.87 -41.67 -20.02
C ARG A 233 0.59 -42.40 -20.39
N SER A 234 -0.45 -41.63 -20.70
CA SER A 234 -1.73 -42.04 -21.26
C SER A 234 -1.60 -43.21 -22.23
N ALA A 235 -2.22 -44.34 -21.89
CA ALA A 235 -2.59 -45.36 -22.86
C ALA A 235 -3.92 -44.93 -23.52
N VAL A 236 -3.81 -44.28 -24.68
CA VAL A 236 -4.87 -44.18 -25.69
C VAL A 236 -4.23 -44.62 -27.02
N PHE A 237 -5.06 -45.19 -27.91
CA PHE A 237 -4.78 -45.91 -29.16
C PHE A 237 -4.58 -47.42 -28.94
N GLY A 238 -5.41 -48.33 -29.44
CA GLY A 238 -6.47 -48.29 -30.43
C GLY A 238 -6.58 -49.72 -30.97
N LEU A 239 -7.80 -50.27 -31.00
CA LEU A 239 -8.10 -51.62 -31.50
C LEU A 239 -7.66 -51.77 -32.97
N GLY A 240 -7.04 -52.90 -33.29
CA GLY A 240 -6.75 -53.38 -34.64
C GLY A 240 -6.98 -54.88 -34.70
#